data_AF-A0A853EMG4-F1
#
_entry.id   AF-A0A853EMG4-F1
#
_cell.length_a   1.000
_cell.length_b   1.000
_cell.length_c   1.000
_cell.angle_alpha   90.00
_cell.angle_beta   90.00
_cell.angle_gamma   90.00
#
_symmetry.space_group_name_H-M   'P 1'
#
loop_
_entity.id
_entity.type
_entity.pdbx_description
1 polymer ?
#
loop_
_entity_poly.entity_id
_entity_poly.type
_entity_poly.pdbx_seq_one_letter_code
_entity_poly.pdbx_strand_id
1 'polypeptide(L)'
;MAAGHSWPAESSAPVVLTARTGFEGLTRAQAVLTQWASGAVGDPRLLGLILLADAPGRRPKALRDLGRIVGGGAPRVWEVPWVEAWRLGQGLAHDRLPRQARRMIDDLSRLVSDRTTIPHHIPHHTEECAHEHL
;
A
#
# COMPACT_ATOMS: atom_id res chain seq x y z
N MET A 1 -15.69 10.62 -13.19
CA MET A 1 -15.82 10.54 -11.72
C MET A 1 -14.46 10.21 -11.16
N ALA A 2 -13.80 11.17 -10.53
CA ALA A 2 -12.56 10.92 -9.80
C ALA A 2 -12.92 10.00 -8.62
N ALA A 3 -12.18 8.90 -8.44
CA ALA A 3 -12.23 8.19 -7.18
C ALA A 3 -11.95 9.22 -6.08
N GLY A 4 -12.88 9.39 -5.13
CA GLY A 4 -12.72 10.33 -4.02
C GLY A 4 -11.33 10.14 -3.43
N HIS A 5 -10.49 11.18 -3.52
CA HIS A 5 -9.12 11.20 -3.03
C HIS A 5 -9.06 11.18 -1.49
N SER A 6 -10.00 10.48 -0.87
CA SER A 6 -10.11 10.27 0.56
C SER A 6 -9.54 8.91 0.89
N TRP A 7 -8.79 8.89 1.98
CA TRP A 7 -8.37 7.65 2.58
C TRP A 7 -9.59 6.83 3.04
N PRO A 8 -9.57 5.49 2.99
CA PRO A 8 -10.64 4.64 3.54
C PRO A 8 -10.63 4.63 5.08
N ALA A 9 -10.66 5.83 5.69
CA ALA A 9 -10.47 6.08 7.11
C ALA A 9 -11.55 5.46 7.99
N GLU A 10 -12.79 5.39 7.48
CA GLU A 10 -13.94 4.83 8.20
C GLU A 10 -14.03 3.29 8.11
N SER A 11 -13.08 2.63 7.43
CA SER A 11 -13.11 1.18 7.24
C SER A 11 -11.94 0.51 7.93
N SER A 12 -12.21 -0.54 8.71
CA SER A 12 -11.19 -1.47 9.21
C SER A 12 -10.71 -2.45 8.12
N ALA A 13 -11.11 -2.21 6.86
CA ALA A 13 -10.78 -3.09 5.76
C ALA A 13 -9.27 -3.06 5.49
N PRO A 14 -8.66 -4.22 5.18
CA PRO A 14 -7.27 -4.24 4.74
C PRO A 14 -7.10 -3.43 3.45
N VAL A 15 -6.12 -2.53 3.45
CA VAL A 15 -5.80 -1.66 2.31
C VAL A 15 -4.47 -2.08 1.71
N VAL A 16 -4.38 -2.06 0.38
CA VAL A 16 -3.11 -2.22 -0.35
C VAL A 16 -2.93 -1.01 -1.25
N LEU A 17 -1.76 -0.39 -1.18
CA LEU A 17 -1.40 0.68 -2.10
C LEU A 17 -0.85 0.06 -3.39
N THR A 18 -1.22 0.61 -4.55
CA THR A 18 -0.69 0.16 -5.84
C THR A 18 -0.17 1.33 -6.64
N ALA A 19 1.01 1.19 -7.23
CA ALA A 19 1.58 2.21 -8.10
C ALA A 19 2.29 1.60 -9.29
N ARG A 20 2.19 2.30 -10.42
CA ARG A 20 3.02 2.05 -11.59
C ARG A 20 4.43 2.57 -11.33
N THR A 21 5.45 1.88 -11.80
CA THR A 21 6.85 2.22 -11.50
C THR A 21 7.46 3.34 -12.36
N GLY A 22 6.60 4.22 -12.88
CA GLY A 22 6.99 5.49 -13.48
C GLY A 22 7.08 6.59 -12.43
N PHE A 23 7.65 7.74 -12.81
CA PHE A 23 7.85 8.87 -11.88
C PHE A 23 6.56 9.30 -11.17
N GLU A 24 5.50 9.60 -11.92
CA GLU A 24 4.20 10.00 -11.38
C GLU A 24 3.63 8.98 -10.38
N GLY A 25 3.69 7.69 -10.72
CA GLY A 25 3.16 6.64 -9.86
C GLY A 25 3.93 6.52 -8.55
N LEU A 26 5.26 6.58 -8.63
CA LEU A 26 6.13 6.51 -7.46
C LEU A 26 6.01 7.74 -6.56
N THR A 27 5.97 8.94 -7.12
CA THR A 27 5.81 10.19 -6.35
C THR A 27 4.45 10.23 -5.64
N ARG A 28 3.37 9.77 -6.29
CA ARG A 28 2.05 9.66 -5.63
C ARG A 28 2.05 8.62 -4.53
N ALA A 29 2.69 7.46 -4.76
CA ALA A 29 2.83 6.45 -3.72
C ALA A 29 3.62 6.99 -2.51
N GLN A 30 4.68 7.77 -2.76
CA GLN A 30 5.43 8.43 -1.70
C GLN A 30 4.54 9.36 -0.89
N ALA A 31 3.77 10.25 -1.53
CA ALA A 31 2.89 11.18 -0.84
C ALA A 31 1.86 10.45 0.04
N VAL A 32 1.24 9.39 -0.49
CA VAL A 32 0.28 8.58 0.27
C VAL A 32 0.95 7.86 1.45
N LEU A 33 2.13 7.28 1.26
CA LEU A 33 2.87 6.63 2.35
C LEU A 33 3.34 7.63 3.42
N THR A 34 3.74 8.84 3.03
CA THR A 34 4.08 9.92 3.96
C THR A 34 2.86 10.33 4.79
N GLN A 35 1.69 10.47 4.18
CA GLN A 35 0.44 10.77 4.88
C GLN A 35 0.02 9.65 5.85
N TRP A 36 0.19 8.39 5.44
CA TRP A 36 -0.06 7.24 6.31
C TRP A 36 0.91 7.20 7.49
N ALA A 37 2.22 7.36 7.22
CA ALA A 37 3.26 7.33 8.25
C ALA A 37 3.16 8.49 9.24
N SER A 38 2.57 9.62 8.85
CA SER A 38 2.33 10.75 9.76
C SER A 38 1.10 10.56 10.66
N GLY A 39 0.28 9.52 10.44
CA GLY A 39 -0.98 9.29 11.17
C GLY A 39 -2.11 10.27 10.82
N ALA A 40 -1.95 11.09 9.77
CA ALA A 40 -2.90 12.16 9.43
C ALA A 40 -4.18 11.66 8.73
N VAL A 41 -4.28 10.36 8.44
CA VAL A 41 -5.34 9.75 7.61
C VAL A 41 -6.18 8.70 8.35
N GLY A 42 -6.20 8.74 9.69
CA GLY A 42 -6.78 7.68 10.54
C GLY A 42 -5.83 6.51 10.75
N ASP A 43 -6.35 5.37 11.22
CA ASP A 43 -5.57 4.12 11.43
C ASP A 43 -6.02 3.00 10.48
N PRO A 44 -5.77 3.14 9.17
CA PRO A 44 -6.01 2.05 8.24
C PRO A 44 -5.10 0.87 8.47
N ARG A 45 -5.67 -0.29 8.19
CA ARG A 45 -4.90 -1.51 8.07
C ARG A 45 -4.17 -1.60 6.72
N LEU A 46 -3.11 -0.80 6.53
CA LEU A 46 -2.25 -0.88 5.33
C LEU A 46 -1.41 -2.16 5.35
N LEU A 47 -1.63 -3.04 4.36
CA LEU A 47 -0.92 -4.31 4.21
C LEU A 47 0.44 -4.16 3.50
N GLY A 48 0.55 -3.18 2.60
CA GLY A 48 1.79 -2.93 1.85
C GLY A 48 1.57 -2.19 0.53
N LEU A 49 2.62 -2.16 -0.29
CA LEU A 49 2.71 -1.50 -1.58
C LEU A 49 2.98 -2.51 -2.71
N ILE A 50 2.17 -2.46 -3.77
CA ILE A 50 2.41 -3.17 -5.02
C ILE A 50 3.00 -2.21 -6.05
N LEU A 51 4.21 -2.52 -6.51
CA LEU A 51 4.89 -1.82 -7.60
C LEU A 51 4.69 -2.60 -8.91
N LEU A 52 3.81 -2.10 -9.77
CA LEU A 52 3.58 -2.66 -11.10
C LEU A 52 4.51 -2.03 -12.13
N ALA A 53 5.21 -2.84 -12.91
CA ALA A 53 6.05 -2.35 -13.99
C ALA A 53 5.24 -1.45 -14.94
N ASP A 54 5.76 -0.26 -15.21
CA ASP A 54 5.12 0.74 -16.07
C ASP A 54 5.29 0.46 -17.56
N ALA A 55 6.37 -0.22 -17.93
CA ALA A 55 6.71 -0.63 -19.30
C ALA A 55 7.45 -1.97 -19.29
N PRO A 56 7.51 -2.70 -20.42
CA PRO A 56 8.35 -3.89 -20.53
C PRO A 56 9.84 -3.54 -20.44
N GLY A 57 10.65 -4.52 -20.03
CA GLY A 57 12.11 -4.41 -20.02
C GLY A 57 12.70 -3.84 -18.73
N ARG A 58 13.95 -3.35 -18.82
CA ARG A 58 14.71 -2.88 -17.66
C ARG A 58 14.32 -1.46 -17.31
N ARG A 59 13.83 -1.27 -16.08
CA ARG A 59 13.55 0.06 -15.54
C ARG A 59 14.82 0.92 -15.44
N PRO A 60 14.79 2.20 -15.87
CA PRO A 60 15.88 3.16 -15.68
C PRO A 60 16.35 3.23 -14.23
N LYS A 61 17.66 3.43 -14.01
CA LYS A 61 18.27 3.43 -12.65
C LYS A 61 17.57 4.41 -11.71
N ALA A 62 17.29 5.64 -12.16
CA ALA A 62 16.62 6.66 -11.37
C ALA A 62 15.26 6.17 -10.82
N LEU A 63 14.44 5.54 -11.67
CA LEU A 63 13.13 5.00 -11.26
C LEU A 63 13.25 3.77 -10.36
N ARG A 64 14.29 2.94 -10.55
CA ARG A 64 14.58 1.83 -9.62
C ARG A 64 14.97 2.33 -8.24
N ASP A 65 15.82 3.35 -8.18
CA ASP A 65 16.29 3.92 -6.92
C ASP A 65 15.14 4.64 -6.20
N LEU A 66 14.32 5.42 -6.93
CA LEU A 66 13.09 6.00 -6.39
C LEU A 66 12.14 4.91 -5.86
N GLY A 67 11.91 3.83 -6.62
CA GLY A 67 11.08 2.72 -6.17
C GLY A 67 11.57 2.07 -4.88
N ARG A 68 12.89 1.98 -4.67
CA ARG A 68 13.48 1.48 -3.42
C ARG A 68 13.23 2.44 -2.25
N ILE A 69 13.40 3.75 -2.47
CA ILE A 69 13.15 4.78 -1.46
C ILE A 69 11.68 4.74 -1.04
N VAL A 70 10.76 4.80 -2.01
CA VAL A 70 9.32 4.76 -1.75
C VAL A 70 8.92 3.45 -1.06
N GLY A 71 9.47 2.32 -1.52
CA GLY A 71 9.22 1.02 -0.92
C GLY A 71 9.64 0.91 0.55
N GLY A 72 10.65 1.66 0.99
CA GLY A 72 11.08 1.70 2.39
C GLY A 72 10.04 2.30 3.35
N GLY A 73 9.07 3.07 2.84
CA GLY A 73 7.98 3.62 3.64
C GLY A 73 6.77 2.70 3.80
N ALA A 74 6.76 1.54 3.15
CA ALA A 74 5.64 0.59 3.21
C ALA A 74 5.94 -0.59 4.15
N PRO A 75 4.93 -1.16 4.82
CA PRO A 75 5.12 -2.37 5.65
C PRO A 75 5.71 -3.55 4.88
N ARG A 76 5.31 -3.68 3.61
CA ARG A 76 5.75 -4.71 2.66
C ARG A 76 5.72 -4.15 1.25
N VAL A 77 6.54 -4.72 0.37
CA VAL A 77 6.59 -4.36 -1.04
C VAL A 77 6.54 -5.60 -1.90
N TRP A 78 5.64 -5.61 -2.89
CA TRP A 78 5.60 -6.61 -3.95
C TRP A 78 5.89 -5.94 -5.28
N GLU A 79 6.82 -6.50 -6.07
CA GLU A 79 7.05 -6.06 -7.44
C GLU A 79 6.36 -7.01 -8.41
N VAL A 80 5.53 -6.46 -9.31
CA VAL A 80 4.83 -7.22 -10.35
C VAL A 80 5.42 -6.82 -11.70
N PRO A 81 5.93 -7.78 -12.50
CA PRO A 81 6.52 -7.47 -13.80
C PRO A 81 5.46 -7.03 -14.80
N TRP A 82 5.91 -6.54 -15.95
CA TRP A 82 5.02 -6.20 -17.05
C TRP A 82 4.35 -7.46 -17.61
N VAL A 83 3.03 -7.42 -17.78
CA VAL A 83 2.23 -8.50 -18.37
C VAL A 83 1.42 -7.91 -19.52
N GLU A 84 1.81 -8.25 -20.75
CA GLU A 84 1.18 -7.69 -21.96
C GLU A 84 -0.33 -7.99 -22.02
N ALA A 85 -0.72 -9.20 -21.63
CA ALA A 85 -2.12 -9.65 -21.63
C ALA A 85 -3.06 -8.70 -20.85
N TRP A 86 -2.60 -8.14 -19.71
CA TRP A 86 -3.41 -7.22 -18.91
C TRP A 86 -3.72 -5.91 -19.63
N ARG A 87 -2.83 -5.44 -20.53
CA ARG A 87 -3.09 -4.25 -21.35
C ARG A 87 -4.20 -4.48 -22.37
N LEU A 88 -4.33 -5.72 -22.82
CA LEU A 88 -5.37 -6.16 -23.74
C LEU A 88 -6.68 -6.52 -23.01
N GLY A 89 -6.78 -6.26 -21.70
CA GLY A 89 -7.93 -6.66 -20.87
C GLY A 89 -8.05 -8.17 -20.69
N GLN A 90 -7.01 -8.94 -21.04
CA GLN A 90 -7.03 -10.38 -20.96
C GLN A 90 -6.62 -10.82 -19.55
N GLY A 91 -7.58 -11.41 -18.84
CA GLY A 91 -7.29 -12.12 -17.59
C GLY A 91 -6.37 -13.31 -17.87
N LEU A 92 -5.44 -13.56 -16.95
CA LEU A 92 -4.62 -14.77 -16.97
C LEU A 92 -5.11 -15.71 -15.87
N ALA A 93 -5.20 -17.01 -16.20
CA ALA A 93 -5.36 -18.04 -15.19
C ALA A 93 -4.19 -18.01 -14.20
N HIS A 94 -4.45 -18.44 -12.96
CA HIS A 94 -3.51 -18.30 -11.85
C HIS A 94 -2.15 -18.97 -12.13
N ASP A 95 -2.15 -20.14 -12.75
CA ASP A 95 -0.94 -20.89 -13.15
C ASP A 95 -0.08 -20.16 -14.20
N ARG A 96 -0.70 -19.33 -15.05
CA ARG A 96 -0.05 -18.50 -16.08
C ARG A 96 0.42 -17.14 -15.56
N LEU A 97 0.10 -16.80 -14.32
CA LEU A 97 0.59 -15.55 -13.73
C LEU A 97 2.11 -15.61 -13.50
N PRO A 98 2.81 -14.47 -13.64
CA PRO A 98 4.17 -14.35 -13.18
C PRO A 98 4.30 -14.81 -11.73
N ARG A 99 5.41 -15.47 -11.40
CA ARG A 99 5.66 -16.00 -10.05
C ARG A 99 5.49 -14.94 -8.96
N GLN A 100 5.89 -13.70 -9.26
CA GLN A 100 5.79 -12.57 -8.37
C GLN A 100 4.34 -12.21 -8.06
N ALA A 101 3.46 -12.22 -9.08
CA ALA A 101 2.03 -11.96 -8.90
C ALA A 101 1.35 -13.08 -8.10
N ARG A 102 1.69 -14.36 -8.35
CA ARG A 102 1.19 -15.49 -7.54
C ARG A 102 1.59 -15.35 -6.08
N ARG A 103 2.89 -15.11 -5.81
CA ARG A 103 3.40 -14.89 -4.45
C ARG A 103 2.72 -13.72 -3.75
N MET A 104 2.47 -12.63 -4.47
CA MET A 104 1.75 -11.48 -3.94
C MET A 104 0.32 -11.86 -3.56
N ILE A 105 -0.41 -12.58 -4.41
CA ILE A 105 -1.77 -13.04 -4.12
C ILE A 105 -1.78 -13.98 -2.90
N ASP A 106 -0.86 -14.93 -2.84
CA ASP A 106 -0.74 -15.86 -1.71
C ASP A 106 -0.46 -15.12 -0.39
N ASP A 107 0.46 -14.16 -0.41
CA ASP A 107 0.83 -13.38 0.77
C ASP A 107 -0.31 -12.46 1.22
N LEU A 108 -0.99 -11.79 0.28
CA LEU A 108 -2.17 -10.99 0.58
C LEU A 108 -3.31 -11.83 1.15
N SER A 109 -3.55 -13.03 0.61
CA SER A 109 -4.59 -13.92 1.11
C SER A 109 -4.34 -14.35 2.56
N ARG A 110 -3.08 -14.65 2.90
CA ARG A 110 -2.67 -14.95 4.28
C ARG A 110 -2.83 -13.73 5.18
N LEU A 111 -2.30 -12.59 4.74
CA LEU A 111 -2.40 -11.34 5.48
C LEU A 111 -3.85 -10.99 5.79
N VAL A 112 -4.74 -11.05 4.80
CA VAL A 112 -6.17 -10.76 5.00
C VAL A 112 -6.79 -11.71 6.03
N SER A 113 -6.44 -13.01 5.97
CA SER A 113 -7.00 -14.07 6.84
C SER A 113 -6.50 -14.03 8.28
N ASP A 114 -5.28 -13.52 8.54
CA ASP A 114 -4.63 -13.47 9.86
C ASP A 114 -5.34 -12.58 10.91
N ARG A 115 -6.58 -12.10 10.67
CA ARG A 115 -7.22 -11.09 11.54
C ARG A 115 -8.71 -11.24 11.80
N THR A 116 -9.16 -12.44 12.15
CA THR A 116 -10.44 -12.61 12.86
C THR A 116 -10.34 -12.22 14.35
N THR A 117 -9.16 -11.95 14.91
CA THR A 117 -9.02 -11.61 16.34
C THR A 117 -8.00 -10.50 16.59
N ILE A 118 -8.44 -9.40 17.23
CA ILE A 118 -8.01 -8.94 18.57
C ILE A 118 -8.47 -7.48 18.80
N PRO A 119 -9.09 -7.16 19.95
CA PRO A 119 -9.45 -5.78 20.33
C PRO A 119 -8.20 -4.99 20.72
N HIS A 120 -8.08 -3.75 20.26
CA HIS A 120 -6.98 -2.87 20.66
C HIS A 120 -7.50 -1.64 21.40
N HIS A 121 -7.35 -1.67 22.72
CA HIS A 121 -7.42 -0.51 23.60
C HIS A 121 -6.09 0.25 23.52
N ILE A 122 -6.15 1.51 23.08
CA ILE A 122 -5.07 2.48 23.26
C ILE A 122 -5.43 3.31 24.50
N PRO A 123 -4.58 3.38 25.55
CA PRO A 123 -4.86 4.28 26.67
C PRO A 123 -4.79 5.72 26.17
N HIS A 124 -5.90 6.44 26.31
CA HIS A 124 -5.90 7.90 26.24
C HIS A 124 -5.11 8.41 27.44
N HIS A 125 -3.93 9.00 27.18
CA HIS A 125 -3.26 9.83 28.16
C HIS A 125 -4.07 11.13 28.24
N THR A 126 -5.04 11.19 29.15
CA THR A 126 -5.71 12.44 29.49
C THR A 126 -4.66 13.31 30.17
N GLU A 127 -4.24 14.38 29.51
CA GLU A 127 -3.54 15.47 30.17
C GLU A 127 -4.45 16.01 31.28
N GLU A 128 -4.03 15.77 32.52
CA GLU A 128 -4.59 16.38 33.72
C GLU A 128 -4.24 17.87 33.68
N CYS A 129 -5.11 18.68 33.06
CA CYS A 129 -5.10 20.12 33.29
C CYS A 129 -5.47 20.35 34.74
N ALA A 130 -4.45 20.56 35.58
CA ALA A 130 -4.58 21.10 36.92
C ALA A 130 -5.31 22.45 36.85
N HIS A 131 -6.63 22.38 37.03
CA HIS A 131 -7.44 23.50 37.49
C HIS A 131 -7.20 23.61 39.00
N GLU A 132 -6.23 24.44 39.40
CA GLU A 132 -6.23 25.01 40.74
C GLU A 132 -6.44 26.52 40.61
N HIS A 133 -7.70 26.91 40.76
CA HIS A 133 -8.10 28.26 41.15
C HIS A 133 -8.01 28.32 42.68
N LEU A 134 -7.06 29.12 43.20
CA LEU A 134 -7.29 30.15 44.21
C LEU A 134 -6.01 30.94 44.49
#